data_AF-A0ABD0NSX0-F1
#
_entry.id   AF-A0ABD0NSX0-F1
#
_cell.length_a   1.000
_cell.length_b   1.000
_cell.length_c   1.000
_cell.angle_alpha   90.00
_cell.angle_beta   90.00
_cell.angle_gamma   90.00
#
_symmetry.space_group_name_H-M   'P 1'
#
loop_
_entity.id
_entity.type
_entity.pdbx_description
1 polymer ?
#
loop_
_entity_poly.entity_id
_entity_poly.type
_entity_poly.pdbx_seq_one_letter_code
_entity_poly.pdbx_strand_id
1 'polypeptide(L)' 'VIGSSLLFVHDKREQAKVWMIDFGKTTPLPEGQELSHRATWVEGNREDGYLYGLDHLIDIISNMLTPKPPL' A
#
# COMPACT_ATOMS: atom_id res chain seq x y z
N VAL A 1 5.19 -4.75 8.07
CA VAL A 1 5.79 -3.74 7.19
C VAL A 1 5.41 -2.36 7.71
N ILE A 2 6.32 -1.67 8.39
CA ILE A 2 6.04 -0.38 9.06
C ILE A 2 7.01 0.68 8.56
N GLY A 3 6.50 1.89 8.30
CA GLY A 3 7.30 3.04 7.91
C GLY A 3 7.87 3.00 6.49
N SER A 4 7.46 2.02 5.68
CA SER A 4 7.78 1.94 4.25
C SER A 4 6.89 2.85 3.41
N SER A 5 7.30 3.12 2.17
CA SER A 5 6.51 3.89 1.19
C SER A 5 6.42 3.18 -0.16
N LEU A 6 5.42 3.57 -0.95
CA LEU A 6 5.36 3.28 -2.38
C LEU A 6 5.87 4.51 -3.15
N LEU A 7 6.97 4.34 -3.89
CA LEU A 7 7.54 5.38 -4.75
C LEU A 7 6.97 5.25 -6.17
N PHE A 8 6.16 6.23 -6.56
CA PHE A 8 5.63 6.36 -7.91
C PHE A 8 6.61 7.19 -8.75
N VAL A 9 7.07 6.64 -9.87
CA VAL A 9 7.89 7.38 -10.85
C VAL A 9 7.26 7.25 -12.22
N HIS A 10 7.08 8.38 -12.88
CA HIS A 10 6.62 8.43 -14.26
C HIS A 10 7.41 9.45 -15.07
N ASP A 11 7.41 9.31 -16.40
CA ASP A 11 8.06 10.24 -17.30
C ASP A 11 7.13 10.75 -18.43
N LYS A 12 7.66 11.65 -19.26
CA LYS A 12 6.93 12.22 -20.42
C LYS A 12 6.71 11.21 -21.55
N ARG A 13 7.30 10.03 -21.49
CA ARG A 13 7.15 8.93 -22.46
C ARG A 13 6.11 7.90 -21.98
N GLU A 14 5.28 8.29 -21.01
CA GLU A 14 4.21 7.47 -20.43
C GLU A 14 4.74 6.18 -19.77
N GLN A 15 6.02 6.14 -19.42
CA GLN A 15 6.55 5.06 -18.59
C GLN A 15 6.18 5.34 -17.14
N ALA A 16 5.54 4.38 -16.48
CA ALA A 16 5.20 4.47 -15.07
C ALA A 16 5.60 3.19 -14.35
N LYS A 17 6.19 3.34 -13.16
CA LYS A 17 6.59 2.23 -12.29
C LYS A 17 6.37 2.61 -10.83
N VAL A 18 6.18 1.58 -10.01
CA VAL A 18 5.96 1.72 -8.57
C VAL A 18 6.87 0.73 -7.86
N TRP A 19 7.56 1.19 -6.80
CA TRP A 19 8.42 0.34 -5.97
C TRP A 19 8.14 0.55 -4.50
N MET A 20 8.30 -0.51 -3.72
CA MET A 20 8.37 -0.42 -2.26
C MET A 20 9.77 0.03 -1.84
N ILE A 21 9.84 1.00 -0.93
CA ILE A 21 11.08 1.55 -0.38
C ILE A 21 11.02 1.68 1.15
N ASP A 22 12.16 2.00 1.77
CA ASP A 22 12.29 2.32 3.20
C ASP A 22 11.92 1.20 4.18
N PHE A 23 12.58 0.05 4.04
CA PHE A 23 12.39 -1.12 4.91
C PHE A 23 13.11 -1.04 6.27
N GLY A 24 13.71 0.09 6.64
CA GLY A 24 14.54 0.21 7.85
C GLY A 24 13.82 -0.08 9.17
N LYS A 25 12.48 0.00 9.20
CA LYS A 25 11.63 -0.36 10.34
C LYS A 25 10.80 -1.63 10.11
N THR A 26 11.02 -2.34 9.00
CA THR A 26 10.32 -3.60 8.71
C THR A 26 11.08 -4.75 9.35
N THR A 27 10.43 -5.41 10.30
CA THR A 27 11.00 -6.53 11.08
C THR A 27 10.26 -7.83 10.77
N PRO A 28 10.93 -8.99 10.76
CA PRO A 28 10.25 -10.28 10.64
C PRO A 28 9.34 -10.56 11.84
N LEU A 29 8.36 -11.43 11.62
CA LEU A 29 7.54 -12.01 12.67
C LEU A 29 8.25 -13.22 13.30
N PRO A 30 7.82 -13.68 14.49
CA PRO A 30 8.18 -14.99 14.99
C PRO A 30 7.78 -16.07 13.99
N GLU A 31 8.51 -17.18 14.01
CA GLU A 31 8.27 -18.31 13.12
C GLU A 31 6.83 -18.84 13.25
N GLY A 32 6.21 -19.16 12.11
CA GLY A 32 4.84 -19.67 12.04
C GLY A 32 3.73 -18.63 12.24
N GLN A 33 4.07 -17.34 12.42
CA GLN A 33 3.10 -16.25 12.47
C GLN A 33 3.00 -15.53 11.13
N GLU A 34 1.79 -15.08 10.81
CA GLU A 34 1.47 -14.29 9.62
C GLU A 34 0.57 -13.11 10.01
N LEU A 35 0.61 -12.05 9.21
CA LEU A 35 -0.30 -10.92 9.31
C LEU A 35 -1.24 -10.91 8.12
N SER A 36 -2.47 -10.47 8.32
CA SER A 36 -3.40 -10.23 7.21
C SER A 36 -3.05 -8.98 6.42
N HIS A 37 -2.36 -8.02 7.06
CA HIS A 37 -2.07 -6.67 6.56
C HIS A 37 -3.32 -5.81 6.28
N ARG A 38 -4.51 -6.31 6.68
CA ARG A 38 -5.81 -5.67 6.45
C ARG A 38 -6.59 -5.43 7.73
N ALA A 39 -6.41 -6.29 8.73
CA ALA A 39 -7.09 -6.14 10.01
C ALA A 39 -6.63 -4.86 10.73
N THR A 40 -7.53 -4.29 11.54
CA THR A 40 -7.21 -3.11 12.35
C THR A 40 -6.08 -3.43 13.34
N TRP A 41 -5.11 -2.54 13.43
CA TRP A 41 -4.08 -2.64 14.45
C TRP A 41 -4.69 -2.52 15.85
N VAL A 42 -4.32 -3.45 16.72
CA VAL A 42 -4.52 -3.35 18.16
C VAL A 42 -3.21 -3.73 18.85
N GLU A 43 -2.98 -3.17 20.04
CA GLU A 43 -1.76 -3.47 20.79
C GLU A 43 -1.59 -5.00 20.96
N GLY A 44 -0.43 -5.52 20.54
CA GLY A 44 -0.10 -6.94 20.57
C GLY A 44 -0.32 -7.72 19.27
N ASN A 45 -1.25 -7.32 18.38
CA ASN A 45 -1.51 -8.08 17.14
C ASN A 45 -0.49 -7.83 16.01
N ARG A 46 0.27 -6.72 16.10
CA ARG A 46 1.31 -6.30 15.14
C ARG A 46 0.83 -6.04 13.71
N GLU A 47 -0.48 -5.95 13.48
CA GLU A 47 -1.03 -5.59 12.16
C GLU A 47 -0.55 -4.21 11.73
N ASP A 48 -0.31 -4.04 10.43
CA ASP A 48 0.29 -2.82 9.89
C ASP A 48 -0.65 -2.03 8.97
N GLY A 49 -1.79 -2.62 8.58
CA GLY A 49 -2.75 -2.02 7.67
C GLY A 49 -2.18 -1.74 6.29
N TYR A 50 -1.07 -2.38 5.89
CA TYR A 50 -0.39 -2.08 4.63
C TYR A 50 -1.29 -2.36 3.42
N LEU A 51 -1.95 -3.52 3.38
CA LEU A 51 -2.87 -3.86 2.31
C LEU A 51 -4.18 -3.08 2.42
N TYR A 52 -4.65 -2.76 3.63
CA TYR A 52 -5.78 -1.85 3.80
C TYR A 52 -5.53 -0.49 3.11
N GLY A 53 -4.35 0.11 3.32
CA GLY A 53 -3.97 1.35 2.66
C GLY A 53 -3.80 1.21 1.14
N LEU A 54 -3.23 0.09 0.68
CA LEU A 54 -3.07 -0.19 -0.76
C LEU A 54 -4.42 -0.36 -1.46
N ASP A 55 -5.37 -1.07 -0.84
CA ASP A 55 -6.73 -1.26 -1.37
C ASP A 55 -7.40 0.12 -1.60
N HIS A 56 -7.31 1.03 -0.63
CA HIS A 56 -7.84 2.40 -0.76
C HIS A 56 -7.11 3.23 -1.83
N LEU A 57 -5.80 3.06 -1.98
CA LEU A 57 -5.04 3.76 -3.01
C LEU A 57 -5.46 3.30 -4.41
N ILE A 58 -5.69 1.99 -4.58
CA ILE A 58 -6.22 1.43 -5.83
C ILE A 58 -7.61 2.00 -6.11
N ASP A 59 -8.48 2.08 -5.11
CA ASP A 59 -9.83 2.65 -5.26
C ASP A 59 -9.77 4.12 -5.69
N ILE A 60 -8.93 4.93 -5.05
CA ILE A 60 -8.76 6.35 -5.40
C ILE A 60 -8.31 6.50 -6.85
N ILE A 61 -7.25 5.77 -7.25
CA ILE A 61 -6.72 5.84 -8.63
C ILE A 61 -7.77 5.35 -9.63
N SER A 62 -8.49 4.26 -9.32
CA SER A 62 -9.53 3.72 -10.20
C SER A 62 -10.68 4.71 -10.41
N ASN A 63 -11.10 5.39 -9.34
CA ASN A 63 -12.11 6.45 -9.42
C ASN A 63 -11.63 7.69 -10.21
N MET A 64 -10.33 8.01 -10.18
CA MET A 64 -9.77 9.08 -11.02
C MET A 64 -9.79 8.72 -12.51
N LEU A 65 -9.78 7.43 -12.84
CA LEU A 65 -9.82 6.93 -14.22
C LEU A 65 -11.25 6.81 -14.77
N THR A 66 -12.27 6.78 -13.91
CA THR A 66 -13.66 6.75 -14.39
C THR A 66 -14.02 8.07 -15.09
N PRO A 67 -14.46 8.04 -16.36
CA PRO A 67 -14.88 9.23 -17.07
C PRO A 67 -16.07 9.87 -16.37
N LYS A 68 -16.06 11.20 -16.25
CA LYS A 68 -17.23 11.93 -15.78
C LYS A 68 -18.40 11.64 -16.74
N PRO A 69 -19.57 11.19 -16.27
CA PRO A 69 -20.72 10.98 -17.16
C PRO A 69 -21.04 12.31 -17.88
N PRO A 70 -21.46 12.25 -19.16
CA PRO A 70 -21.86 13.46 -19.88
C PRO A 70 -23.01 14.16 -19.14
N LEU A 71 -22.91 15.49 -19.02
CA LEU A 71 -23.95 16.35 -18.47
C LEU A 71 -25.22 16.32 -19.33
#